data_AF-A0A2E7W2P9-F1
#
_entry.id   AF-A0A2E7W2P9-F1
#
_cell.length_a   1.000
_cell.length_b   1.000
_cell.length_c   1.000
_cell.angle_alpha   90.00
_cell.angle_beta   90.00
_cell.angle_gamma   90.00
#
_symmetry.space_group_name_H-M   'P 1'
#
loop_
_entity.id
_entity.type
_entity.pdbx_description
1 polymer ?
#
loop_
_entity_poly.entity_id
_entity_poly.type
_entity_poly.pdbx_seq_one_letter_code
_entity_poly.pdbx_strand_id
1 'polypeptide(L)'
;MTDKSKKRDTLSLKEKFLDAESQATRSDEIPHESENAVLGSDSVSPHEASTPEDLERIKELEVALEDAKKEKLLAQAESVNVGKRADKRISENSKFATADLCKSLLQVADNLERALLAAPEELRKENEVVSNLAIGVDMTAKELINILSSYGVQKITSLGAVFDPNQHQAIQKVERDGVANGIIVEVMQEGYMVHDRLLREAMVVVASTATNGGPDNSEDE
;
A
#
# COMPACT_ATOMS: atom_id res chain seq x y z
N MET A 1 34.87 -22.45 -11.93
CA MET A 1 34.34 -22.93 -13.23
C MET A 1 32.89 -23.41 -13.02
N THR A 2 31.95 -22.49 -12.83
CA THR A 2 30.59 -22.91 -12.39
C THR A 2 29.51 -21.89 -12.77
N ASP A 3 29.66 -21.19 -13.90
CA ASP A 3 28.69 -20.16 -14.31
C ASP A 3 28.40 -20.16 -15.83
N LYS A 4 28.36 -21.36 -16.42
CA LYS A 4 27.83 -21.58 -17.79
C LYS A 4 26.68 -22.60 -17.84
N SER A 5 26.40 -23.31 -16.75
CA SER A 5 25.33 -24.34 -16.72
C SER A 5 23.95 -23.74 -16.44
N LYS A 6 23.83 -22.82 -15.48
CA LYS A 6 22.52 -22.23 -15.10
C LYS A 6 21.90 -21.33 -16.19
N LYS A 7 22.72 -20.71 -17.06
CA LYS A 7 22.22 -19.87 -18.17
C LYS A 7 21.66 -20.69 -19.33
N ARG A 8 22.13 -21.94 -19.54
CA ARG A 8 21.64 -22.81 -20.62
C ARG A 8 20.27 -23.40 -20.30
N ASP A 9 20.03 -23.74 -19.03
CA ASP A 9 18.76 -24.32 -18.61
C ASP A 9 17.61 -23.30 -18.63
N THR A 10 17.88 -22.03 -18.29
CA THR A 10 16.86 -20.95 -18.36
C THR A 10 16.50 -20.53 -19.79
N LEU A 11 17.42 -20.71 -20.76
CA LEU A 11 17.16 -20.46 -22.19
C LEU A 11 16.31 -21.58 -22.79
N SER A 12 16.55 -22.84 -22.41
CA SER A 12 15.75 -23.99 -22.85
C SER A 12 14.30 -23.96 -22.31
N LEU A 13 14.09 -23.40 -21.12
CA LEU A 13 12.74 -23.19 -20.58
C LEU A 13 12.01 -22.05 -21.29
N LYS A 14 12.69 -20.97 -21.67
CA LYS A 14 12.06 -19.84 -22.39
C LYS A 14 11.70 -20.16 -23.84
N GLU A 15 12.48 -21.00 -24.53
CA GLU A 15 12.14 -21.50 -25.87
C GLU A 15 10.93 -22.44 -25.85
N LYS A 16 10.82 -23.31 -24.83
CA LYS A 16 9.67 -24.22 -24.67
C LYS A 16 8.35 -23.52 -24.32
N PHE A 17 8.39 -22.34 -23.70
CA PHE A 17 7.18 -21.54 -23.44
C PHE A 17 6.75 -20.70 -24.65
N LEU A 18 7.67 -20.31 -25.54
CA LEU A 18 7.35 -19.58 -26.77
C LEU A 18 6.70 -20.50 -27.83
N ASP A 19 7.09 -21.78 -27.87
CA ASP A 19 6.51 -22.77 -28.79
C ASP A 19 5.08 -23.21 -28.39
N ALA A 20 4.70 -23.04 -27.12
CA ALA A 20 3.36 -23.38 -26.61
C ALA A 20 2.29 -22.32 -26.93
N GLU A 21 2.65 -21.04 -27.06
CA GLU A 21 1.71 -19.97 -27.48
C GLU A 21 1.52 -19.92 -29.01
N SER A 22 2.46 -20.47 -29.79
CA SER A 22 2.42 -20.47 -31.25
C SER A 22 1.52 -21.56 -31.85
N GLN A 23 1.08 -22.55 -31.05
CA GLN A 23 0.22 -23.65 -31.53
C GLN A 23 -1.29 -23.46 -31.25
N ALA A 24 -1.71 -22.43 -30.52
CA ALA A 24 -3.12 -22.21 -30.18
C ALA A 24 -3.88 -21.23 -31.11
N THR A 25 -3.21 -20.68 -32.14
CA THR A 25 -3.81 -19.70 -33.07
C THR A 25 -3.56 -20.09 -34.53
N ARG A 26 -3.98 -21.29 -34.93
CA ARG A 26 -3.92 -21.68 -36.35
C ARG A 26 -4.91 -22.77 -36.71
N SER A 27 -6.17 -22.40 -36.88
CA SER A 27 -7.13 -23.15 -37.70
C SER A 27 -8.18 -22.16 -38.22
N ASP A 28 -8.48 -22.25 -39.51
CA ASP A 28 -9.54 -21.56 -40.27
C ASP A 28 -9.23 -20.20 -40.91
N GLU A 29 -8.30 -20.22 -41.86
CA GLU A 29 -8.51 -19.58 -43.16
C GLU A 29 -8.31 -20.65 -44.24
N ILE A 30 -9.36 -20.99 -45.00
CA ILE A 30 -9.26 -21.71 -46.27
C ILE A 30 -10.02 -20.92 -47.35
N PRO A 31 -9.46 -20.82 -48.58
CA PRO A 31 -9.81 -19.81 -49.57
C PRO A 31 -11.05 -20.13 -50.39
N HIS A 32 -11.67 -19.08 -50.91
CA HIS A 32 -12.64 -19.12 -52.00
C HIS A 32 -11.96 -19.62 -53.29
N GLU A 33 -12.38 -20.79 -53.78
CA GLU A 33 -12.24 -21.14 -55.19
C GLU A 33 -13.52 -21.81 -55.68
N SER A 34 -14.10 -21.19 -56.71
CA SER A 34 -15.36 -21.54 -57.34
C SER A 34 -15.18 -22.64 -58.37
N GLU A 35 -15.85 -23.77 -58.21
CA GLU A 35 -16.13 -24.68 -59.32
C GLU A 35 -17.57 -25.20 -59.25
N ASN A 36 -18.27 -24.98 -60.36
CA ASN A 36 -19.68 -25.25 -60.56
C ASN A 36 -19.82 -26.64 -61.19
N ALA A 37 -20.50 -27.58 -60.52
CA ALA A 37 -20.93 -28.83 -61.14
C ALA A 37 -22.31 -29.23 -60.60
N VAL A 38 -23.21 -29.45 -61.55
CA VAL A 38 -24.68 -29.52 -61.42
C VAL A 38 -25.13 -30.96 -61.09
N LEU A 39 -26.27 -31.06 -60.40
CA LEU A 39 -27.38 -32.04 -60.52
C LEU A 39 -27.66 -32.92 -59.29
N GLY A 40 -28.85 -32.74 -58.72
CA GLY A 40 -29.62 -33.84 -58.13
C GLY A 40 -30.42 -33.53 -56.85
N SER A 41 -31.66 -33.05 -57.03
CA SER A 41 -32.85 -33.30 -56.19
C SER A 41 -32.73 -33.27 -54.67
N ASP A 42 -33.22 -32.21 -54.04
CA ASP A 42 -34.52 -32.31 -53.37
C ASP A 42 -35.12 -30.92 -53.13
N SER A 43 -36.41 -30.84 -53.42
CA SER A 43 -37.27 -29.67 -53.35
C SER A 43 -37.27 -28.99 -51.99
N VAL A 44 -36.65 -27.81 -51.89
CA VAL A 44 -36.92 -26.88 -50.79
C VAL A 44 -38.13 -26.03 -51.18
N SER A 45 -39.30 -26.49 -50.75
CA SER A 45 -40.51 -25.67 -50.70
C SER A 45 -40.29 -24.53 -49.69
N PRO A 46 -40.64 -23.27 -50.00
CA PRO A 46 -40.66 -22.20 -49.00
C PRO A 46 -41.74 -22.53 -47.97
N HIS A 47 -41.37 -22.99 -46.79
CA HIS A 47 -42.33 -23.15 -45.70
C HIS A 47 -42.60 -21.78 -45.05
N GLU A 48 -43.43 -20.99 -45.73
CA GLU A 48 -44.21 -19.94 -45.10
C GLU A 48 -45.38 -20.59 -44.35
N ALA A 49 -45.22 -20.75 -43.04
CA ALA A 49 -46.32 -20.68 -42.07
C ALA A 49 -45.71 -20.70 -40.65
N SER A 50 -45.21 -19.56 -40.17
CA SER A 50 -45.08 -19.37 -38.73
C SER A 50 -46.50 -19.38 -38.16
N THR A 51 -46.84 -20.37 -37.33
CA THR A 51 -48.11 -20.31 -36.60
C THR A 51 -48.04 -19.13 -35.62
N PRO A 52 -49.19 -18.54 -35.21
CA PRO A 52 -49.19 -17.46 -34.21
C PRO A 52 -48.44 -17.87 -32.93
N GLU A 53 -48.53 -19.15 -32.55
CA GLU A 53 -47.85 -19.75 -31.40
C GLU A 53 -46.32 -19.78 -31.56
N ASP A 54 -45.81 -20.07 -32.77
CA ASP A 54 -44.36 -20.04 -33.06
C ASP A 54 -43.80 -18.62 -32.96
N LEU A 55 -44.57 -17.62 -33.42
CA LEU A 55 -44.17 -16.20 -33.34
C LEU A 55 -44.18 -15.68 -31.89
N GLU A 56 -45.12 -16.13 -31.07
CA GLU A 56 -45.13 -15.83 -29.63
C GLU A 56 -43.94 -16.48 -28.93
N ARG A 57 -43.63 -17.74 -29.25
CA ARG A 57 -42.49 -18.43 -28.66
C ARG A 57 -41.14 -17.82 -29.03
N ILE A 58 -40.98 -17.37 -30.27
CA ILE A 58 -39.78 -16.64 -30.71
C ILE A 58 -39.61 -15.34 -29.92
N LYS A 59 -40.69 -14.56 -29.73
CA LYS A 59 -40.63 -13.32 -28.94
C LYS A 59 -40.27 -13.58 -27.48
N GLU A 60 -40.84 -14.62 -26.85
CA GLU A 60 -40.47 -15.01 -25.48
C GLU A 60 -38.99 -15.37 -25.37
N LEU A 61 -38.47 -16.15 -26.34
CA LEU A 61 -37.05 -16.52 -26.38
C LEU A 61 -36.15 -15.32 -26.61
N GLU A 62 -36.54 -14.36 -27.47
CA GLU A 62 -35.79 -13.11 -27.67
C GLU A 62 -35.72 -12.26 -26.40
N VAL A 63 -36.83 -12.13 -25.67
CA VAL A 63 -36.87 -11.43 -24.37
C VAL A 63 -35.97 -12.13 -23.35
N ALA A 64 -36.09 -13.46 -23.22
CA ALA A 64 -35.25 -14.23 -22.29
C ALA A 64 -33.76 -14.14 -22.65
N LEU A 65 -33.42 -14.10 -23.94
CA LEU A 65 -32.06 -13.94 -24.42
C LEU A 65 -31.53 -12.54 -24.09
N GLU A 66 -32.33 -11.50 -24.32
CA GLU A 66 -31.96 -10.13 -23.95
C GLU A 66 -31.78 -9.97 -22.44
N ASP A 67 -32.62 -10.60 -21.62
CA ASP A 67 -32.46 -10.56 -20.17
C ASP A 67 -31.23 -11.34 -19.70
N ALA A 68 -30.96 -12.52 -20.27
CA ALA A 68 -29.74 -13.28 -19.99
C ALA A 68 -28.47 -12.54 -20.44
N LYS A 69 -28.50 -11.82 -21.57
CA LYS A 69 -27.40 -10.95 -22.02
C LYS A 69 -27.15 -9.80 -21.04
N LYS A 70 -28.22 -9.15 -20.56
CA LYS A 70 -28.11 -8.07 -19.55
C LYS A 70 -27.51 -8.60 -18.25
N GLU A 71 -28.00 -9.74 -17.76
CA GLU A 71 -27.47 -10.39 -16.56
C GLU A 71 -25.98 -10.75 -16.72
N LYS A 72 -25.61 -11.34 -17.87
CA LYS A 72 -24.21 -11.63 -18.19
C LYS A 72 -23.34 -10.37 -18.22
N LEU A 73 -23.83 -9.29 -18.82
CA LEU A 73 -23.09 -8.02 -18.88
C LEU A 73 -22.90 -7.41 -17.50
N LEU A 74 -23.93 -7.46 -16.64
CA LEU A 74 -23.87 -7.04 -15.25
C LEU A 74 -22.85 -7.88 -14.46
N ALA A 75 -22.94 -9.21 -14.55
CA ALA A 75 -22.00 -10.13 -13.89
C ALA A 75 -20.54 -9.92 -14.36
N GLN A 76 -20.34 -9.63 -15.65
CA GLN A 76 -19.03 -9.29 -16.18
C GLN A 76 -18.52 -7.95 -15.63
N ALA A 77 -19.38 -6.92 -15.56
CA ALA A 77 -19.04 -5.63 -14.98
C ALA A 77 -18.69 -5.74 -13.48
N GLU A 78 -19.45 -6.53 -12.72
CA GLU A 78 -19.16 -6.84 -11.32
C GLU A 78 -17.81 -7.53 -11.15
N SER A 79 -17.52 -8.54 -11.99
CA SER A 79 -16.24 -9.25 -11.97
C SER A 79 -15.06 -8.31 -12.22
N VAL A 80 -15.18 -7.39 -13.19
CA VAL A 80 -14.15 -6.37 -13.46
C VAL A 80 -13.99 -5.40 -12.28
N ASN A 81 -15.08 -4.97 -11.66
CA ASN A 81 -15.04 -4.07 -10.51
C ASN A 81 -14.42 -4.74 -9.28
N VAL A 82 -14.70 -6.03 -9.05
CA VAL A 82 -14.07 -6.83 -8.00
C VAL A 82 -12.57 -6.99 -8.26
N GLY A 83 -12.18 -7.28 -9.50
CA GLY A 83 -10.77 -7.35 -9.91
C GLY A 83 -10.01 -6.05 -9.62
N LYS A 84 -10.54 -4.91 -10.08
CA LYS A 84 -9.94 -3.58 -9.80
C LYS A 84 -9.82 -3.29 -8.30
N ARG A 85 -10.80 -3.70 -7.50
CA ARG A 85 -10.76 -3.53 -6.04
C ARG A 85 -9.72 -4.45 -5.40
N ALA A 86 -9.58 -5.68 -5.89
CA ALA A 86 -8.56 -6.62 -5.43
C ALA A 86 -7.16 -6.12 -5.74
N ASP A 87 -6.91 -5.65 -6.97
CA ASP A 87 -5.61 -5.10 -7.38
C ASP A 87 -5.19 -3.91 -6.50
N LYS A 88 -6.12 -3.00 -6.23
CA LYS A 88 -5.88 -1.87 -5.32
C LYS A 88 -5.50 -2.36 -3.91
N ARG A 89 -6.23 -3.34 -3.37
CA ARG A 89 -5.93 -3.93 -2.05
C ARG A 89 -4.58 -4.63 -2.02
N ILE A 90 -4.21 -5.35 -3.08
CA ILE A 90 -2.91 -6.02 -3.18
C ILE A 90 -1.80 -4.98 -3.19
N SER A 91 -1.94 -3.92 -4.00
CA SER A 91 -0.96 -2.83 -4.06
C SER A 91 -0.81 -2.12 -2.71
N GLU A 92 -1.92 -1.77 -2.05
CA GLU A 92 -1.90 -1.16 -0.71
C GLU A 92 -1.27 -2.11 0.32
N ASN A 93 -1.64 -3.39 0.32
CA ASN A 93 -1.08 -4.37 1.22
C ASN A 93 0.42 -4.55 1.01
N SER A 94 0.89 -4.61 -0.24
CA SER A 94 2.32 -4.67 -0.55
C SER A 94 3.08 -3.42 -0.09
N LYS A 95 2.49 -2.22 -0.25
CA LYS A 95 3.09 -0.96 0.18
C LYS A 95 3.21 -0.87 1.71
N PHE A 96 2.27 -1.45 2.45
CA PHE A 96 2.22 -1.34 3.92
C PHE A 96 2.51 -2.65 4.67
N ALA A 97 2.87 -3.74 3.99
CA ALA A 97 3.13 -5.04 4.61
C ALA A 97 4.25 -5.00 5.66
N THR A 98 5.24 -4.14 5.48
CA THR A 98 6.37 -3.98 6.40
C THR A 98 6.09 -2.99 7.54
N ALA A 99 4.94 -2.33 7.56
CA ALA A 99 4.64 -1.26 8.51
C ALA A 99 4.70 -1.74 9.97
N ASP A 100 4.09 -2.88 10.29
CA ASP A 100 4.06 -3.43 11.65
C ASP A 100 5.44 -3.92 12.10
N LEU A 101 6.24 -4.45 11.17
CA LEU A 101 7.64 -4.80 11.42
C LEU A 101 8.47 -3.55 11.71
N CYS A 102 8.34 -2.51 10.89
CA CYS A 102 9.02 -1.23 11.09
C CYS A 102 8.65 -0.63 12.45
N LYS A 103 7.36 -0.66 12.82
CA LYS A 103 6.89 -0.21 14.15
C LYS A 103 7.55 -0.96 15.29
N SER A 104 7.71 -2.28 15.16
CA SER A 104 8.38 -3.10 16.17
C SER A 104 9.88 -2.81 16.26
N LEU A 105 10.53 -2.54 15.12
CA LEU A 105 11.95 -2.16 15.06
C LEU A 105 12.21 -0.76 15.63
N LEU A 106 11.26 0.17 15.51
CA LEU A 106 11.37 1.49 16.14
C LEU A 106 11.50 1.39 17.67
N GLN A 107 10.84 0.42 18.30
CA GLN A 107 11.00 0.19 19.74
C GLN A 107 12.44 -0.21 20.11
N VAL A 108 13.14 -0.92 19.22
CA VAL A 108 14.55 -1.27 19.40
C VAL A 108 15.43 -0.03 19.23
N ALA A 109 15.15 0.81 18.24
CA ALA A 109 15.85 2.09 18.06
C ALA A 109 15.75 2.97 19.32
N ASP A 110 14.55 3.12 19.89
CA ASP A 110 14.36 3.89 21.13
C ASP A 110 15.15 3.31 22.32
N ASN A 111 15.27 1.98 22.39
CA ASN A 111 16.05 1.34 23.46
C ASN A 111 17.55 1.58 23.29
N LEU A 112 18.05 1.66 22.05
CA LEU A 112 19.43 2.04 21.77
C LEU A 112 19.67 3.50 22.17
N GLU A 113 18.76 4.41 21.84
CA GLU A 113 18.82 5.80 22.28
C GLU A 113 18.81 5.92 23.81
N ARG A 114 17.91 5.18 24.49
CA ARG A 114 17.87 5.11 25.96
C ARG A 114 19.17 4.58 26.55
N ALA A 115 19.80 3.59 25.91
CA ALA A 115 21.10 3.07 26.33
C ALA A 115 22.21 4.13 26.20
N LEU A 116 22.17 4.95 25.13
CA LEU A 116 23.10 6.07 24.96
C LEU A 116 22.92 7.17 26.00
N LEU A 117 21.69 7.44 26.41
CA LEU A 117 21.36 8.40 27.48
C LEU A 117 21.74 7.87 28.87
N ALA A 118 21.65 6.55 29.08
CA ALA A 118 22.01 5.90 30.33
C ALA A 118 23.52 5.89 30.62
N ALA A 119 24.37 6.25 29.65
CA ALA A 119 25.79 6.45 29.82
C ALA A 119 26.11 7.97 29.91
N PRO A 120 26.17 8.57 31.12
CA PRO A 120 26.52 9.97 31.32
C PRO A 120 27.80 10.37 30.59
N GLU A 121 27.85 11.61 30.12
CA GLU A 121 29.05 12.14 29.46
C GLU A 121 30.31 12.09 30.31
N GLU A 122 30.17 12.21 31.63
CA GLU A 122 31.27 12.16 32.60
C GLU A 122 31.93 10.78 32.59
N LEU A 123 31.12 9.70 32.69
CA LEU A 123 31.60 8.33 32.61
C LEU A 123 32.19 7.97 31.24
N ARG A 124 31.67 8.57 30.16
CA ARG A 124 32.27 8.43 28.82
C ARG A 124 33.63 9.10 28.71
N LYS A 125 33.85 10.24 29.38
CA LYS A 125 35.14 10.95 29.38
C LYS A 125 36.17 10.27 30.26
N GLU A 126 35.75 9.64 31.35
CA GLU A 126 36.63 8.95 32.29
C GLU A 126 37.03 7.54 31.83
N ASN A 127 36.21 6.87 31.02
CA ASN A 127 36.45 5.49 30.59
C ASN A 127 36.36 5.33 29.07
N GLU A 128 37.52 5.11 28.43
CA GLU A 128 37.64 4.92 26.99
C GLU A 128 36.83 3.72 26.46
N VAL A 129 36.69 2.64 27.24
CA VAL A 129 35.89 1.47 26.86
C VAL A 129 34.41 1.84 26.76
N VAL A 130 33.91 2.64 27.71
CA VAL A 130 32.52 3.10 27.73
C VAL A 130 32.27 4.09 26.59
N SER A 131 33.23 4.97 26.30
CA SER A 131 33.19 5.87 25.14
C SER A 131 33.09 5.10 23.82
N ASN A 132 33.99 4.14 23.60
CA ASN A 132 34.01 3.33 22.38
C ASN A 132 32.74 2.49 22.21
N LEU A 133 32.20 1.96 23.31
CA LEU A 133 30.92 1.24 23.29
C LEU A 133 29.76 2.18 22.89
N ALA A 134 29.70 3.39 23.46
CA ALA A 134 28.68 4.37 23.12
C ALA A 134 28.74 4.76 21.63
N ILE A 135 29.94 4.93 21.07
CA ILE A 135 30.12 5.18 19.63
C ILE A 135 29.57 4.00 18.80
N GLY A 136 29.89 2.76 19.19
CA GLY A 136 29.36 1.57 18.50
C GLY A 136 27.84 1.51 18.54
N VAL A 137 27.24 1.79 19.69
CA VAL A 137 25.77 1.82 19.85
C VAL A 137 25.16 2.93 18.97
N ASP A 138 25.71 4.13 18.96
CA ASP A 138 25.26 5.24 18.11
C ASP A 138 25.35 4.91 16.61
N MET A 139 26.45 4.28 16.18
CA MET A 139 26.61 3.82 14.80
C MET A 139 25.54 2.79 14.42
N THR A 140 25.24 1.82 15.30
CA THR A 140 24.20 0.81 15.03
C THR A 140 22.79 1.41 15.02
N ALA A 141 22.50 2.39 15.88
CA ALA A 141 21.23 3.11 15.88
C ALA A 141 21.02 3.90 14.58
N LYS A 142 22.06 4.59 14.11
CA LYS A 142 22.05 5.29 12.82
C LYS A 142 21.82 4.34 11.64
N GLU A 143 22.51 3.21 11.63
CA GLU A 143 22.35 2.22 10.56
C GLU A 143 20.93 1.64 10.55
N LEU A 144 20.35 1.36 11.72
CA LEU A 144 18.96 0.92 11.83
C LEU A 144 17.99 1.94 11.24
N ILE A 145 18.17 3.23 11.53
CA ILE A 145 17.34 4.32 10.98
C ILE A 145 17.53 4.41 9.45
N ASN A 146 18.76 4.27 8.94
CA ASN A 146 19.03 4.28 7.50
C ASN A 146 18.31 3.14 6.78
N ILE A 147 18.34 1.93 7.35
CA ILE A 147 17.62 0.77 6.81
C ILE A 147 16.12 1.07 6.79
N LEU A 148 15.54 1.55 7.90
CA LEU A 148 14.12 1.93 7.96
C LEU A 148 13.77 2.98 6.90
N SER A 149 14.65 3.97 6.68
CA SER A 149 14.44 5.00 5.65
C SER A 149 14.39 4.41 4.24
N SER A 150 15.17 3.38 3.93
CA SER A 150 15.11 2.68 2.64
C SER A 150 13.76 1.95 2.40
N TYR A 151 13.08 1.56 3.48
CA TYR A 151 11.72 1.00 3.44
C TYR A 151 10.62 2.08 3.45
N GLY A 152 10.98 3.35 3.26
CA GLY A 152 10.02 4.46 3.19
C GLY A 152 9.55 4.99 4.55
N VAL A 153 10.24 4.63 5.64
CA VAL A 153 10.03 5.22 6.97
C VAL A 153 10.65 6.62 7.01
N GLN A 154 9.90 7.62 7.42
CA GLN A 154 10.35 9.00 7.56
C GLN A 154 10.10 9.50 8.97
N LYS A 155 11.06 10.27 9.49
CA LYS A 155 10.98 10.91 10.80
C LYS A 155 10.13 12.18 10.72
N ILE A 156 9.22 12.36 11.67
CA ILE A 156 8.38 13.56 11.79
C ILE A 156 9.19 14.63 12.53
N THR A 157 9.58 15.69 11.81
CA THR A 157 10.33 16.80 12.40
C THR A 157 9.36 17.65 13.23
N SER A 158 9.31 17.38 14.52
CA SER A 158 8.30 17.92 15.43
C SER A 158 8.81 19.14 16.23
N LEU A 159 10.12 19.23 16.46
CA LEU A 159 10.72 20.30 17.27
C LEU A 159 10.50 21.69 16.62
N GLY A 160 9.89 22.62 17.36
CA GLY A 160 9.58 23.97 16.87
C GLY A 160 8.39 24.05 15.91
N ALA A 161 7.74 22.92 15.57
CA ALA A 161 6.53 22.91 14.76
C ALA A 161 5.29 23.21 15.61
N VAL A 162 4.19 23.56 14.93
CA VAL A 162 2.87 23.67 15.54
C VAL A 162 2.35 22.27 15.87
N PHE A 163 1.77 22.11 17.04
CA PHE A 163 1.16 20.85 17.47
C PHE A 163 -0.02 20.44 16.56
N ASP A 164 0.19 19.40 15.76
CA ASP A 164 -0.87 18.64 15.06
C ASP A 164 -1.29 17.37 15.85
N PRO A 165 -2.56 17.25 16.30
CA PRO A 165 -3.08 16.05 16.98
C PRO A 165 -3.01 14.76 16.15
N ASN A 166 -2.93 14.84 14.81
CA ASN A 166 -2.84 13.66 13.96
C ASN A 166 -1.44 13.05 13.93
N GLN A 167 -0.41 13.81 14.32
CA GLN A 167 0.99 13.40 14.20
C GLN A 167 1.73 13.43 15.55
N HIS A 168 1.16 14.11 16.55
CA HIS A 168 1.80 14.36 17.82
C HIS A 168 0.90 14.01 19.00
N GLN A 169 1.53 13.46 20.04
CA GLN A 169 0.94 13.20 21.33
C GLN A 169 1.57 14.14 22.37
N ALA A 170 0.80 15.11 22.87
CA ALA A 170 1.27 16.01 23.92
C ALA A 170 1.24 15.30 25.29
N ILE A 171 2.41 15.01 25.86
CA ILE A 171 2.50 14.42 27.21
C ILE A 171 2.43 15.50 28.28
N GLN A 172 3.07 16.64 28.03
CA GLN A 172 3.21 17.71 29.00
C GLN A 172 3.07 19.07 28.33
N LYS A 173 2.54 20.03 29.08
CA LYS A 173 2.59 21.44 28.75
C LYS A 173 3.56 22.14 29.67
N VAL A 174 4.47 22.93 29.12
CA VAL A 174 5.47 23.69 29.90
C VAL A 174 5.32 25.17 29.59
N GLU A 175 5.36 25.99 30.63
CA GLU A 175 5.41 27.44 30.51
C GLU A 175 6.79 27.85 30.02
N ARG A 176 6.84 28.48 28.84
CA ARG A 176 8.11 28.90 28.24
C ARG A 176 7.98 30.29 27.65
N ASP A 177 8.69 31.23 28.24
CA ASP A 177 8.70 32.62 27.78
C ASP A 177 9.31 32.71 26.37
N GLY A 178 8.66 33.50 25.52
CA GLY A 178 9.10 33.76 24.15
C GLY A 178 8.71 32.70 23.11
N VAL A 179 7.92 31.68 23.47
CA VAL A 179 7.37 30.70 22.52
C VAL A 179 5.85 30.79 22.50
N ALA A 180 5.26 30.81 21.30
CA ALA A 180 3.81 30.87 21.14
C ALA A 180 3.14 29.60 21.69
N ASN A 181 1.91 29.75 22.21
CA ASN A 181 1.11 28.63 22.69
C ASN A 181 0.88 27.61 21.56
N GLY A 182 1.00 26.32 21.86
CA GLY A 182 0.79 25.25 20.88
C GLY A 182 2.02 24.91 20.03
N ILE A 183 3.19 25.50 20.31
CA ILE A 183 4.47 25.12 19.67
C ILE A 183 5.14 24.01 20.46
N ILE A 184 5.72 23.04 19.75
CA ILE A 184 6.48 21.94 20.34
C ILE A 184 7.85 22.45 20.78
N VAL A 185 8.13 22.36 22.07
CA VAL A 185 9.37 22.84 22.71
C VAL A 185 10.40 21.72 22.81
N GLU A 186 9.95 20.49 23.02
CA GLU A 186 10.80 19.33 23.20
C GLU A 186 10.13 18.07 22.66
N VAL A 187 10.93 17.15 22.12
CA VAL A 187 10.48 15.85 21.63
C VAL A 187 11.06 14.77 22.55
N MET A 188 10.18 14.08 23.26
CA MET A 188 10.54 12.99 24.17
C MET A 188 10.73 11.66 23.45
N GLN A 189 9.96 11.45 22.40
CA GLN A 189 10.07 10.28 21.53
C GLN A 189 9.71 10.69 20.12
N GLU A 190 10.56 10.30 19.19
CA GLU A 190 10.43 10.70 17.79
C GLU A 190 9.23 10.01 17.13
N GLY A 191 8.49 10.77 16.33
CA GLY A 191 7.38 10.26 15.52
C GLY A 191 7.88 9.75 14.16
N TYR A 192 7.21 8.74 13.63
CA TYR A 192 7.58 8.14 12.34
C TYR A 192 6.35 7.81 11.50
N MET A 193 6.50 7.99 10.19
CA MET A 193 5.50 7.63 9.17
C MET A 193 6.12 6.68 8.14
N VAL A 194 5.33 5.75 7.60
CA VAL A 194 5.71 4.92 6.45
C VAL A 194 4.88 5.34 5.27
N HIS A 195 5.55 5.88 4.26
CA HIS A 195 4.89 6.52 3.13
C HIS A 195 3.86 7.55 3.61
N ASP A 196 2.57 7.27 3.46
CA ASP A 196 1.47 8.18 3.79
C ASP A 196 0.74 7.77 5.09
N ARG A 197 1.23 6.75 5.81
CA ARG A 197 0.58 6.22 7.02
C ARG A 197 1.44 6.47 8.25
N LEU A 198 0.82 6.97 9.31
CA LEU A 198 1.47 7.14 10.60
C LEU A 198 1.78 5.77 11.24
N LEU A 199 3.04 5.53 11.61
CA LEU A 199 3.43 4.35 12.40
C LEU A 199 3.29 4.61 13.90
N ARG A 200 3.77 5.79 14.30
CA ARG A 200 3.83 6.24 15.69
C ARG A 200 3.83 7.77 15.74
N GLU A 201 3.02 8.31 16.64
CA GLU A 201 2.96 9.74 16.97
C GLU A 201 4.24 10.19 17.68
N ALA A 202 4.70 11.41 17.45
CA ALA A 202 5.79 11.96 18.25
C ALA A 202 5.27 12.33 19.64
N MET A 203 5.94 11.87 20.69
CA MET A 203 5.62 12.30 22.04
C MET A 203 6.33 13.61 22.34
N VAL A 204 5.55 14.66 22.59
CA VAL A 204 6.07 16.03 22.61
C VAL A 204 5.65 16.79 23.86
N VAL A 205 6.46 17.79 24.20
CA VAL A 205 6.17 18.81 25.20
C VAL A 205 5.78 20.09 24.47
N VAL A 206 4.62 20.65 24.79
CA VAL A 206 4.06 21.82 24.10
C VAL A 206 4.17 23.05 25.00
N ALA A 207 4.52 24.19 24.42
CA ALA A 207 4.51 25.47 25.10
C ALA A 207 3.07 25.88 25.45
N SER A 208 2.86 26.27 26.70
CA SER A 208 1.68 27.02 27.12
C SER A 208 2.12 28.43 27.52
N THR A 209 1.56 29.46 26.89
CA THR A 209 1.74 30.81 27.40
C THR A 209 0.85 30.96 28.63
N ALA A 210 1.41 31.31 29.79
CA ALA A 210 0.61 31.69 30.94
C ALA A 210 -0.21 32.94 30.59
N THR A 211 -1.48 32.76 30.22
CA THR A 211 -2.46 33.84 30.30
C THR A 211 -2.67 34.13 31.77
N ASN A 212 -1.94 35.11 32.29
CA ASN A 212 -2.38 35.86 33.46
C ASN A 212 -3.75 36.50 33.12
N GLY A 213 -4.82 36.03 33.75
CA GLY A 213 -6.18 36.59 33.71
C GLY A 213 -7.24 35.54 33.39
N GLY A 214 -8.25 35.24 34.21
CA GLY A 214 -8.81 35.90 35.41
C GLY A 214 -9.96 35.04 35.99
N PRO A 215 -10.99 35.58 36.67
CA PRO A 215 -11.14 36.91 37.26
C PRO A 215 -11.10 36.88 38.81
N ASP A 216 -10.92 38.08 39.37
CA ASP A 216 -11.33 38.45 40.72
C ASP A 216 -12.81 38.10 40.91
N ASN A 217 -13.08 37.07 41.72
CA ASN A 217 -14.42 36.79 42.24
C ASN A 217 -14.43 37.22 43.72
N SER A 218 -14.38 38.53 43.92
CA SER A 218 -14.92 39.17 45.12
C SER A 218 -16.41 39.43 44.89
N GLU A 219 -17.22 38.38 45.06
CA GLU A 219 -18.65 38.51 45.33
C GLU A 219 -18.94 37.87 46.69
N ASP A 220 -19.34 38.75 47.61
CA ASP A 220 -20.28 38.57 48.72
C ASP A 220 -19.98 37.53 49.83
N GLU A 221 -19.53 38.05 50.99
CA GLU A 221 -20.26 37.98 52.27
C GLU A 221 -19.78 39.04 53.28
#